data_AF-E3M3F3-F1
#
_entry.id   AF-E3M3F3-F1
#
_cell.length_a   1.000
_cell.length_b   1.000
_cell.length_c   1.000
_cell.angle_alpha   90.00
_cell.angle_beta   90.00
_cell.angle_gamma   90.00
#
_symmetry.space_group_name_H-M   'P 1'
#
loop_
_entity.id
_entity.type
_entity.pdbx_description
1 polymer ?
#
loop_
_entity_poly.entity_id
_entity_poly.type
_entity_poly.pdbx_seq_one_letter_code
_entity_poly.pdbx_strand_id
1 'polypeptide(L)'
;MPRHQELDFCFFKIFLLILIDPIWFAVNSTLYSTHISSFLLAHQAFWHCLILTIIPFPMIFPPKNPEARTEDLYWVFLAFFVLYPTIFSNSDVILDYIKMKVQRISHIYFGLFGMILSVWMMIGCVVSWEFDFYRTISGCIFMFCICSLTFFYLVFSNFGNDYYISLPSASQPFSGIKLYVVTFGLFHLMVGIAVINLTGAWPICLLLLASSFVFCSDAYSCLFTETYIFYDHRPLMIDDVENNSDNEIVCYVVVRRMYEKMKNPEDLPKIFKFDDEVEDYLYLKA
;
A
#
# COMPACT_ATOMS: atom_id res chain seq x y z
N MET A 1 -32.38 24.90 -9.06
CA MET A 1 -31.82 25.20 -7.72
C MET A 1 -31.19 24.02 -6.95
N PRO A 2 -30.89 22.81 -7.51
CA PRO A 2 -30.12 21.78 -6.79
C PRO A 2 -28.59 21.86 -7.01
N ARG A 3 -28.15 22.45 -8.13
CA ARG A 3 -26.74 22.46 -8.57
C ARG A 3 -25.78 23.26 -7.65
N HIS A 4 -26.28 24.23 -6.89
CA HIS A 4 -25.47 24.98 -5.92
C HIS A 4 -25.18 24.17 -4.65
N GLN A 5 -26.15 23.38 -4.17
CA GLN A 5 -26.01 22.55 -2.97
C GLN A 5 -25.02 21.39 -3.18
N GLU A 6 -24.99 20.82 -4.39
CA GLU A 6 -24.01 19.79 -4.77
C GLU A 6 -22.59 20.34 -4.87
N LEU A 7 -22.44 21.57 -5.39
CA LEU A 7 -21.14 22.25 -5.45
C LEU A 7 -20.59 22.53 -4.06
N ASP A 8 -21.42 23.11 -3.18
CA ASP A 8 -21.02 23.47 -1.81
C ASP A 8 -20.64 22.23 -0.99
N PHE A 9 -21.35 21.12 -1.19
CA PHE A 9 -21.03 19.83 -0.55
C PHE A 9 -19.70 19.25 -1.06
N CYS A 10 -19.42 19.38 -2.36
CA CYS A 10 -18.16 18.92 -2.93
C CYS A 10 -16.96 19.75 -2.42
N PHE A 11 -17.09 21.08 -2.38
CA PHE A 11 -16.06 21.97 -1.82
C PHE A 11 -15.81 21.68 -0.33
N PHE A 12 -16.87 21.45 0.44
CA PHE A 12 -16.75 21.11 1.86
C PHE A 12 -16.03 19.77 2.06
N LYS A 13 -16.34 18.75 1.24
CA LYS A 13 -15.66 17.45 1.28
C LYS A 13 -14.17 17.56 0.94
N ILE A 14 -13.82 18.34 -0.08
CA ILE A 14 -12.43 18.60 -0.47
C ILE A 14 -11.69 19.35 0.64
N PHE A 15 -12.32 20.40 1.19
CA PHE A 15 -11.76 21.17 2.30
C PHE A 15 -11.50 20.31 3.54
N LEU A 16 -12.45 19.43 3.91
CA LEU A 16 -12.26 18.47 4.99
C LEU A 16 -11.12 17.49 4.71
N LEU A 17 -11.01 17.00 3.46
CA LEU A 17 -9.93 16.08 3.09
C LEU A 17 -8.55 16.74 3.22
N ILE A 18 -8.42 17.99 2.77
CA ILE A 18 -7.18 18.78 2.91
C ILE A 18 -6.80 18.96 4.39
N LEU A 19 -7.80 19.21 5.25
CA LEU A 19 -7.58 19.51 6.66
C LEU A 19 -7.26 18.26 7.49
N ILE A 20 -7.92 17.14 7.20
CA ILE A 20 -7.80 15.89 7.96
C ILE A 20 -6.61 15.06 7.46
N ASP A 21 -6.41 15.02 6.14
CA ASP A 21 -5.42 14.15 5.50
C ASP A 21 -4.74 14.87 4.31
N PRO A 22 -3.89 15.87 4.59
CA PRO A 22 -3.22 16.66 3.55
C PRO A 22 -2.26 15.81 2.70
N ILE A 23 -1.67 14.77 3.30
CA ILE A 23 -0.79 13.83 2.59
C ILE A 23 -1.60 13.10 1.53
N TRP A 24 -2.74 12.52 1.92
CA TRP A 24 -3.58 11.80 1.00
C TRP A 24 -4.19 12.69 -0.08
N PHE A 25 -4.58 13.91 0.29
CA PHE A 25 -5.06 14.87 -0.68
C PHE A 25 -4.02 15.15 -1.77
N ALA A 26 -2.75 15.38 -1.39
CA ALA A 26 -1.67 15.63 -2.35
C ALA A 26 -1.43 14.42 -3.27
N VAL A 27 -1.42 13.21 -2.70
CA VAL A 27 -1.27 11.95 -3.45
C VAL A 27 -2.42 11.75 -4.43
N ASN A 28 -3.67 11.86 -3.96
CA ASN A 28 -4.85 11.65 -4.78
C ASN A 28 -5.06 12.74 -5.85
N SER A 29 -4.46 13.92 -5.67
CA SER A 29 -4.48 14.99 -6.67
C SER A 29 -3.44 14.79 -7.77
N THR A 30 -2.39 14.01 -7.51
CA THR A 30 -1.27 13.77 -8.44
C THR A 30 -1.37 12.42 -9.14
N LEU A 31 -1.98 11.44 -8.49
CA LEU A 31 -2.15 10.08 -8.99
C LEU A 31 -3.63 9.85 -9.31
N TYR A 32 -3.93 9.26 -10.48
CA TYR A 32 -5.32 9.06 -10.90
C TYR A 32 -6.09 8.20 -9.89
N SER A 33 -7.32 8.60 -9.58
CA SER A 33 -8.19 7.94 -8.59
C SER A 33 -8.41 6.45 -8.88
N THR A 34 -8.39 6.04 -10.15
CA THR A 34 -8.52 4.63 -10.56
C THR A 34 -7.33 3.80 -10.10
N HIS A 35 -6.11 4.35 -10.11
CA HIS A 35 -4.89 3.66 -9.66
C HIS A 35 -4.88 3.33 -8.16
N ILE A 36 -5.80 3.93 -7.42
CA ILE A 36 -5.81 3.91 -5.96
C ILE A 36 -7.12 3.33 -5.41
N SER A 37 -8.12 3.15 -6.28
CA SER A 37 -9.46 2.68 -5.93
C SER A 37 -9.47 1.30 -5.26
N SER A 38 -8.56 0.42 -5.69
CA SER A 38 -8.38 -0.90 -5.10
C SER A 38 -7.39 -0.81 -3.95
N PHE A 39 -7.78 -1.25 -2.75
CA PHE A 39 -6.95 -1.20 -1.54
C PHE A 39 -6.60 0.21 -1.05
N LEU A 40 -7.59 1.11 -1.06
CA LEU A 40 -7.46 2.51 -0.64
C LEU A 40 -6.66 2.71 0.66
N LEU A 41 -6.98 1.93 1.70
CA LEU A 41 -6.33 2.04 3.00
C LEU A 41 -4.85 1.64 2.97
N ALA A 42 -4.46 0.63 2.17
CA ALA A 42 -3.06 0.27 2.01
C ALA A 42 -2.27 1.37 1.29
N HIS A 43 -2.85 1.99 0.26
CA HIS A 43 -2.23 3.14 -0.40
C HIS A 43 -2.06 4.31 0.59
N GLN A 44 -3.09 4.63 1.37
CA GLN A 44 -3.04 5.66 2.40
C GLN A 44 -1.94 5.34 3.44
N ALA A 45 -1.96 4.13 3.99
CA ALA A 45 -1.00 3.67 4.98
C ALA A 45 0.44 3.76 4.45
N PHE A 46 0.69 3.35 3.20
CA PHE A 46 2.01 3.45 2.59
C PHE A 46 2.52 4.89 2.51
N TRP A 47 1.74 5.82 1.93
CA TRP A 47 2.20 7.20 1.73
C TRP A 47 2.43 7.93 3.05
N HIS A 48 1.57 7.71 4.04
CA HIS A 48 1.77 8.22 5.39
C HIS A 48 3.03 7.65 6.03
N CYS A 49 3.21 6.33 6.00
CA CYS A 49 4.42 5.70 6.53
C CYS A 49 5.67 6.23 5.84
N LEU A 50 5.67 6.36 4.52
CA LEU A 50 6.83 6.79 3.76
C LEU A 50 7.27 8.21 4.18
N ILE A 51 6.35 9.16 4.14
CA ILE A 51 6.64 10.57 4.45
C ILE A 51 7.04 10.73 5.92
N LEU A 52 6.28 10.11 6.82
CA LEU A 52 6.48 10.24 8.27
C LEU A 52 7.58 9.32 8.82
N THR A 53 8.28 8.55 7.99
CA THR A 53 9.52 7.84 8.39
C THR A 53 10.76 8.48 7.79
N ILE A 54 10.67 9.05 6.58
CA ILE A 54 11.78 9.77 5.94
C ILE A 54 12.04 11.11 6.61
N ILE A 55 11.01 11.96 6.76
CA ILE A 55 11.18 13.33 7.26
C ILE A 55 11.74 13.36 8.70
N PRO A 56 11.17 12.62 9.66
CA PRO A 56 11.67 12.62 11.03
C PRO A 56 12.85 11.68 11.25
N PHE A 57 13.46 11.09 10.21
CA PHE A 57 14.60 10.18 10.37
C PHE A 57 15.70 10.71 11.32
N PRO A 58 16.15 11.98 11.23
CA PRO A 58 17.14 12.52 12.16
C PRO A 58 16.65 12.60 13.62
N MET A 59 15.33 12.69 13.82
CA MET A 59 14.71 12.70 15.15
C MET A 59 14.51 11.28 15.71
N ILE A 60 14.32 10.29 14.83
CA ILE A 60 14.22 8.87 15.20
C ILE A 60 15.60 8.35 15.64
N PHE A 61 16.66 8.78 14.95
CA PHE A 61 18.04 8.35 15.19
C PHE A 61 18.95 9.54 15.61
N PRO A 62 18.66 10.23 16.75
CA PRO A 62 19.37 11.43 17.13
C PRO A 62 20.77 11.12 17.68
N PRO A 63 21.78 11.97 17.45
CA PRO A 63 23.11 11.78 17.98
C PRO A 63 23.09 11.75 19.53
N LYS A 64 23.34 10.58 20.14
CA LYS A 64 23.34 10.43 21.61
C LYS A 64 24.61 10.99 22.29
N ASN A 65 25.69 11.27 21.55
CA ASN A 65 26.92 11.83 22.10
C ASN A 65 27.46 12.93 21.17
N PRO A 66 27.68 14.18 21.64
CA PRO A 66 28.17 15.28 20.81
C PRO A 66 29.61 15.08 20.31
N GLU A 67 30.38 14.18 20.94
CA GLU A 67 31.75 13.81 20.54
C GLU A 67 31.81 12.50 19.71
N ALA A 68 30.71 11.74 19.64
CA ALA A 68 30.67 10.54 18.82
C ALA A 68 30.50 10.93 17.35
N ARG A 69 31.10 10.15 16.45
CA ARG A 69 31.13 10.32 14.99
C ARG A 69 29.74 10.11 14.35
N THR A 70 28.72 10.84 14.81
CA THR A 70 27.35 10.82 14.29
C THR A 70 27.23 11.51 12.94
N GLU A 71 28.32 12.10 12.46
CA GLU A 71 28.50 12.56 11.09
C GLU A 71 28.19 11.45 10.09
N ASP A 72 28.58 10.19 10.37
CA ASP A 72 28.46 9.10 9.40
C ASP A 72 27.00 8.80 9.03
N LEU A 73 26.09 8.71 10.00
CA LEU A 73 24.67 8.42 9.72
C LEU A 73 23.95 9.60 9.06
N TYR A 74 24.34 10.83 9.42
CA TYR A 74 23.82 12.04 8.80
C TYR A 74 24.23 12.14 7.32
N TRP A 75 25.50 11.87 6.99
CA TRP A 75 25.97 11.83 5.61
C TRP A 75 25.30 10.70 4.82
N VAL A 76 25.09 9.55 5.44
CA VAL A 76 24.35 8.44 4.83
C VAL A 76 22.90 8.84 4.57
N PHE A 77 22.23 9.54 5.50
CA PHE A 77 20.89 10.08 5.30
C PHE A 77 20.83 11.10 4.16
N LEU A 78 21.79 12.02 4.08
CA LEU A 78 21.85 13.01 2.99
C LEU A 78 22.05 12.33 1.63
N ALA A 79 22.95 11.34 1.56
CA ALA A 79 23.15 10.54 0.35
C ALA A 79 21.87 9.79 -0.04
N PHE A 80 21.21 9.17 0.94
CA PHE A 80 19.91 8.52 0.72
C PHE A 80 18.86 9.49 0.18
N PHE A 81 18.75 10.69 0.76
CA PHE A 81 17.77 11.69 0.35
C PHE A 81 17.96 12.15 -1.10
N VAL A 82 19.19 12.15 -1.61
CA VAL A 82 19.51 12.46 -3.01
C VAL A 82 19.30 11.25 -3.93
N LEU A 83 19.69 10.06 -3.49
CA LEU A 83 19.63 8.85 -4.30
C LEU A 83 18.21 8.28 -4.41
N TYR A 84 17.43 8.33 -3.33
CA TYR A 84 16.10 7.73 -3.27
C TYR A 84 15.13 8.29 -4.33
N PRO A 85 14.99 9.62 -4.54
CA PRO A 85 14.14 10.15 -5.60
C PRO A 85 14.58 9.71 -7.00
N THR A 86 15.89 9.61 -7.22
CA THR A 86 16.45 9.15 -8.50
C THR A 86 16.12 7.67 -8.76
N ILE A 87 16.21 6.84 -7.73
CA ILE A 87 15.83 5.41 -7.83
C ILE A 87 14.32 5.29 -8.05
N PHE A 88 13.53 6.08 -7.34
CA PHE A 88 12.07 6.10 -7.46
C PHE A 88 11.63 6.54 -8.86
N SER A 89 12.21 7.60 -9.42
CA SER A 89 11.85 8.10 -10.76
C SER A 89 12.21 7.16 -11.90
N ASN A 90 13.16 6.25 -11.68
CA ASN A 90 13.55 5.24 -12.67
C ASN A 90 12.92 3.87 -12.38
N SER A 91 12.00 3.79 -11.42
CA SER A 91 11.39 2.52 -11.02
C SER A 91 10.47 1.92 -12.10
N ASP A 92 9.92 2.75 -12.98
CA ASP A 92 9.06 2.31 -14.10
C ASP A 92 9.75 1.27 -14.99
N VAL A 93 11.04 1.46 -15.30
CA VAL A 93 11.83 0.51 -16.11
C VAL A 93 11.92 -0.86 -15.45
N ILE A 94 12.04 -0.91 -14.13
CA ILE A 94 12.09 -2.15 -13.35
C ILE A 94 10.71 -2.78 -13.28
N LEU A 95 9.67 -1.96 -13.13
CA LEU A 95 8.29 -2.43 -13.04
C LEU A 95 7.80 -3.01 -14.36
N ASP A 96 8.17 -2.43 -15.50
CA ASP A 96 7.87 -2.97 -16.83
C ASP A 96 8.38 -4.41 -16.99
N TYR A 97 9.54 -4.72 -16.41
CA TYR A 97 10.11 -6.05 -16.42
C TYR A 97 9.40 -7.03 -15.47
N ILE A 98 8.95 -6.55 -14.30
CA ILE A 98 8.36 -7.40 -13.25
C ILE A 98 6.87 -7.65 -13.51
N LYS A 99 6.12 -6.62 -13.90
CA LYS A 99 4.65 -6.66 -14.00
C LYS A 99 4.14 -6.86 -15.40
N MET A 100 4.90 -6.46 -16.43
CA MET A 100 4.39 -6.32 -17.79
C MET A 100 3.12 -5.42 -17.78
N LYS A 101 2.29 -5.43 -18.84
CA LYS A 101 1.09 -4.55 -18.90
C LYS A 101 -0.05 -4.95 -17.95
N VAL A 102 0.01 -6.12 -17.30
CA VAL A 102 -1.12 -6.72 -16.56
C VAL A 102 -0.73 -7.06 -15.12
N GLN A 103 -1.43 -6.47 -14.14
CA GLN A 103 -1.22 -6.80 -12.72
C GLN A 103 -1.72 -8.21 -12.39
N ARG A 104 -0.84 -9.08 -11.88
CA ARG A 104 -1.22 -10.39 -11.34
C ARG A 104 -1.50 -10.33 -9.85
N ILE A 105 -2.36 -11.24 -9.36
CA ILE A 105 -2.64 -11.37 -7.93
C ILE A 105 -1.40 -11.82 -7.13
N SER A 106 -0.48 -12.55 -7.76
CA SER A 106 0.84 -12.89 -7.18
C SER A 106 1.68 -11.65 -6.87
N HIS A 107 1.62 -10.61 -7.72
CA HIS A 107 2.32 -9.34 -7.48
C HIS A 107 1.74 -8.63 -6.24
N ILE A 108 0.42 -8.68 -6.07
CA ILE A 108 -0.27 -8.14 -4.89
C ILE A 108 0.18 -8.88 -3.62
N TYR A 109 0.20 -10.22 -3.62
CA TYR A 109 0.68 -10.99 -2.47
C TYR A 109 2.13 -10.64 -2.13
N PHE A 110 3.02 -10.69 -3.13
CA PHE A 110 4.44 -10.47 -2.95
C PHE A 110 4.73 -9.05 -2.44
N GLY A 111 4.07 -8.04 -3.02
CA GLY A 111 4.18 -6.67 -2.57
C GLY A 111 3.67 -6.47 -1.14
N LEU A 112 2.49 -6.99 -0.78
CA LEU A 112 1.96 -6.87 0.58
C LEU A 112 2.87 -7.54 1.62
N PHE A 113 3.33 -8.77 1.36
CA PHE A 113 4.26 -9.46 2.27
C PHE A 113 5.58 -8.71 2.44
N GLY A 114 6.13 -8.19 1.34
CA GLY A 114 7.34 -7.39 1.38
C GLY A 114 7.16 -6.11 2.19
N MET A 115 6.06 -5.39 2.00
CA MET A 115 5.75 -4.19 2.79
C MET A 115 5.61 -4.50 4.29
N ILE A 116 4.94 -5.59 4.65
CA ILE A 116 4.85 -6.06 6.05
C ILE A 116 6.26 -6.28 6.60
N LEU A 117 7.09 -7.07 5.91
CA LEU A 117 8.44 -7.37 6.37
C LEU A 117 9.28 -6.10 6.56
N SER A 118 9.23 -5.16 5.60
CA SER A 118 9.96 -3.88 5.71
C SER A 118 9.54 -3.09 6.93
N VAL A 119 8.23 -3.00 7.22
CA VAL A 119 7.69 -2.30 8.39
C VAL A 119 8.15 -2.93 9.70
N TRP A 120 8.09 -4.25 9.82
CA TRP A 120 8.56 -4.95 11.03
C TRP A 120 10.06 -4.79 11.26
N MET A 121 10.86 -4.83 10.18
CA MET A 121 12.30 -4.57 10.26
C MET A 121 12.60 -3.12 10.68
N MET A 122 11.82 -2.15 10.20
CA MET A 122 11.93 -0.75 10.64
C MET A 122 11.64 -0.61 12.15
N ILE A 123 10.58 -1.24 12.66
CA ILE A 123 10.29 -1.26 14.11
C ILE A 123 11.47 -1.87 14.88
N GLY A 124 12.01 -3.00 14.39
CA GLY A 124 13.18 -3.64 14.98
C GLY A 124 14.42 -2.74 15.02
N CYS A 125 14.65 -1.93 13.99
CA CYS A 125 15.76 -0.97 13.95
C CYS A 125 15.59 0.16 14.97
N VAL A 126 14.37 0.69 15.14
CA VAL A 126 14.08 1.72 16.16
C VAL A 126 14.30 1.17 17.56
N VAL A 127 13.80 -0.03 17.85
CA VAL A 127 14.02 -0.70 19.14
C VAL A 127 15.51 -0.98 19.35
N SER A 128 16.22 -1.50 18.34
CA SER A 128 17.66 -1.78 18.43
C SER A 128 18.48 -0.51 18.71
N TRP A 129 18.09 0.62 18.13
CA TRP A 129 18.71 1.91 18.41
C TRP A 129 18.52 2.37 19.86
N GLU A 130 17.32 2.20 20.41
CA GLU A 130 17.04 2.59 21.80
C GLU A 130 17.97 1.87 22.78
N PHE A 131 18.19 0.58 22.56
CA PHE A 131 19.08 -0.28 23.34
C PHE A 131 20.55 -0.20 22.95
N ASP A 132 20.93 0.75 22.10
CA ASP A 132 22.31 1.00 21.67
C ASP A 132 22.98 -0.15 20.91
N PHE A 133 22.19 -1.06 20.34
CA PHE A 133 22.69 -2.17 19.53
C PHE A 133 22.99 -1.70 18.11
N TYR A 134 24.28 -1.78 17.74
CA TYR A 134 24.78 -1.55 16.37
C TYR A 134 24.16 -0.32 15.69
N ARG A 135 24.14 0.81 16.41
CA ARG A 135 23.42 2.05 16.06
C ARG A 135 23.50 2.45 14.57
N THR A 136 24.70 2.59 14.01
CA THR A 136 24.89 2.97 12.59
C THR A 136 24.29 1.93 11.65
N ILE A 137 24.47 0.65 11.95
CA ILE A 137 23.93 -0.45 11.14
C ILE A 137 22.41 -0.43 11.19
N SER A 138 21.81 -0.24 12.37
CA SER A 138 20.35 -0.12 12.54
C SER A 138 19.78 1.04 11.72
N GLY A 139 20.44 2.20 11.70
CA GLY A 139 20.03 3.33 10.86
C GLY A 139 20.16 3.05 9.36
N CYS A 140 21.23 2.41 8.92
CA CYS A 140 21.41 2.00 7.53
C CYS A 140 20.36 0.96 7.08
N ILE A 141 20.08 -0.04 7.92
CA ILE A 141 19.04 -1.04 7.66
C ILE A 141 17.67 -0.37 7.60
N PHE A 142 17.37 0.59 8.49
CA PHE A 142 16.10 1.34 8.45
C PHE A 142 15.89 2.02 7.10
N MET A 143 16.90 2.71 6.56
CA MET A 143 16.81 3.34 5.24
C MET A 143 16.72 2.33 4.09
N PHE A 144 17.43 1.21 4.18
CA PHE A 144 17.26 0.11 3.23
C PHE A 144 15.82 -0.43 3.26
N CYS A 145 15.21 -0.54 4.45
CA CYS A 145 13.82 -0.93 4.60
C CYS A 145 12.84 0.08 3.99
N ILE A 146 13.16 1.39 3.96
CA ILE A 146 12.34 2.39 3.25
C ILE A 146 12.40 2.14 1.73
N CYS A 147 13.59 1.91 1.18
CA CYS A 147 13.74 1.54 -0.24
C CYS A 147 12.97 0.25 -0.56
N SER A 148 13.10 -0.76 0.30
CA SER A 148 12.42 -2.04 0.16
C SER A 148 10.90 -1.88 0.25
N LEU A 149 10.39 -1.10 1.21
CA LEU A 149 8.96 -0.78 1.36
C LEU A 149 8.42 -0.16 0.07
N THR A 150 9.16 0.79 -0.49
CA THR A 150 8.81 1.48 -1.73
C THR A 150 8.78 0.54 -2.93
N PHE A 151 9.81 -0.29 -3.09
CA PHE A 151 9.86 -1.29 -4.14
C PHE A 151 8.66 -2.25 -4.06
N PHE A 152 8.40 -2.79 -2.87
CA PHE A 152 7.28 -3.71 -2.67
C PHE A 152 5.91 -3.05 -2.85
N TYR A 153 5.78 -1.78 -2.45
CA TYR A 153 4.60 -0.98 -2.75
C TYR A 153 4.40 -0.80 -4.25
N LEU A 154 5.47 -0.50 -5.00
CA LEU A 154 5.40 -0.38 -6.44
C LEU A 154 5.06 -1.70 -7.12
N VAL A 155 5.48 -2.86 -6.57
CA VAL A 155 5.04 -4.19 -7.03
C VAL A 155 3.59 -4.50 -6.61
N PHE A 156 3.12 -3.95 -5.49
CA PHE A 156 1.75 -4.10 -5.04
C PHE A 156 0.75 -3.22 -5.80
N SER A 157 1.09 -1.97 -6.08
CA SER A 157 0.18 -0.97 -6.68
C SER A 157 -0.18 -1.33 -8.12
N ASN A 158 -1.11 -0.61 -8.75
CA ASN A 158 -1.40 -0.79 -10.18
C ASN A 158 -0.80 0.33 -11.04
N PHE A 159 0.23 1.03 -10.55
CA PHE A 159 0.90 2.08 -11.33
C PHE A 159 1.53 1.49 -12.59
N GLY A 160 1.32 2.18 -13.71
CA GLY A 160 1.83 1.78 -15.02
C GLY A 160 1.07 0.63 -15.70
N ASN A 161 0.04 0.06 -15.07
CA ASN A 161 -0.74 -1.04 -15.64
C ASN A 161 -2.01 -0.54 -16.31
N ASP A 162 -2.39 -1.18 -17.42
CA ASP A 162 -3.65 -0.91 -18.13
C ASP A 162 -4.84 -1.57 -17.41
N TYR A 163 -4.58 -2.66 -16.68
CA TYR A 163 -5.61 -3.40 -15.95
C TYR A 163 -5.27 -3.52 -14.47
N TYR A 164 -6.30 -3.44 -13.61
CA TYR A 164 -6.13 -3.58 -12.17
C TYR A 164 -7.09 -4.59 -11.56
N ILE A 165 -6.65 -5.18 -10.45
CA ILE A 165 -7.42 -6.15 -9.67
C ILE A 165 -8.13 -5.44 -8.52
N SER A 166 -9.42 -5.74 -8.34
CA SER A 166 -10.17 -5.39 -7.14
C SER A 166 -10.81 -6.63 -6.51
N LEU A 167 -10.88 -6.64 -5.19
CA LEU A 167 -11.62 -7.65 -4.45
C LEU A 167 -13.11 -7.30 -4.42
N PRO A 168 -14.01 -8.29 -4.51
CA PRO A 168 -15.43 -8.08 -4.25
C PRO A 168 -15.63 -7.45 -2.88
N SER A 169 -16.67 -6.61 -2.72
CA SER A 169 -16.92 -5.90 -1.48
C SER A 169 -17.00 -6.83 -0.26
N ALA A 170 -17.56 -8.03 -0.39
CA ALA A 170 -17.61 -9.02 0.70
C ALA A 170 -16.22 -9.57 1.10
N SER A 171 -15.26 -9.61 0.16
CA SER A 171 -13.90 -10.12 0.40
C SER A 171 -12.96 -9.04 0.95
N GLN A 172 -13.26 -7.76 0.78
CA GLN A 172 -12.46 -6.66 1.33
C GLN A 172 -12.37 -6.70 2.87
N PRO A 173 -11.22 -6.41 3.49
CA PRO A 173 -11.03 -6.65 4.92
C PRO A 173 -11.95 -5.85 5.83
N PHE A 174 -12.24 -4.60 5.45
CA PHE A 174 -13.02 -3.68 6.26
C PHE A 174 -14.50 -3.64 5.88
N SER A 175 -14.94 -4.61 5.09
CA SER A 175 -16.36 -4.83 4.80
C SER A 175 -16.97 -5.71 5.89
N GLY A 176 -17.63 -5.04 6.85
CA GLY A 176 -18.20 -5.70 8.03
C GLY A 176 -17.15 -6.11 9.06
N ILE A 177 -17.55 -6.95 10.02
CA ILE A 177 -16.68 -7.44 11.09
C ILE A 177 -16.15 -8.82 10.71
N LYS A 178 -14.84 -8.92 10.52
CA LYS A 178 -14.16 -10.17 10.19
C LYS A 178 -13.22 -10.61 11.30
N LEU A 179 -13.28 -11.90 11.65
CA LEU A 179 -12.52 -12.45 12.78
C LEU A 179 -11.01 -12.25 12.61
N TYR A 180 -10.45 -12.46 11.41
CA TYR A 180 -9.01 -12.27 11.19
C TYR A 180 -8.56 -10.81 11.37
N VAL A 181 -9.41 -9.85 10.98
CA VAL A 181 -9.13 -8.42 11.18
C VAL A 181 -9.10 -8.10 12.68
N VAL A 182 -10.05 -8.62 13.45
CA VAL A 182 -10.06 -8.47 14.92
C VAL A 182 -8.79 -9.08 15.54
N THR A 183 -8.42 -10.30 15.13
CA THR A 183 -7.21 -10.98 15.62
C THR A 183 -5.95 -10.20 15.30
N PHE A 184 -5.79 -9.72 14.07
CA PHE A 184 -4.67 -8.86 13.71
C PHE A 184 -4.68 -7.56 14.51
N GLY A 185 -5.83 -6.94 14.71
CA GLY A 185 -5.96 -5.73 15.53
C GLY A 185 -5.48 -5.95 16.97
N LEU A 186 -5.91 -7.04 17.61
CA LEU A 186 -5.47 -7.40 18.96
C LEU A 186 -3.97 -7.68 19.03
N PHE A 187 -3.41 -8.39 18.06
CA PHE A 187 -1.98 -8.65 17.97
C PHE A 187 -1.17 -7.33 17.86
N HIS A 188 -1.55 -6.46 16.92
CA HIS A 188 -0.86 -5.18 16.73
C HIS A 188 -1.02 -4.26 17.94
N LEU A 189 -2.17 -4.30 18.62
CA LEU A 189 -2.38 -3.56 19.88
C LEU A 189 -1.44 -4.02 20.98
N MET A 190 -1.27 -5.34 21.18
CA MET A 190 -0.33 -5.87 22.17
C MET A 190 1.11 -5.43 21.88
N VAL A 191 1.53 -5.49 20.61
CA VAL A 191 2.86 -5.01 20.21
C VAL A 191 2.97 -3.50 20.37
N GLY A 192 1.89 -2.76 20.10
CA GLY A 192 1.78 -1.31 20.33
C GLY A 192 2.07 -0.93 21.78
N ILE A 193 1.45 -1.65 22.74
CA ILE A 193 1.71 -1.46 24.16
C ILE A 193 3.19 -1.73 24.48
N ALA A 194 3.80 -2.77 23.89
CA ALA A 194 5.21 -3.06 24.09
C ALA A 194 6.10 -1.92 23.57
N VAL A 195 5.91 -1.44 22.33
CA VAL A 195 6.77 -0.38 21.76
C VAL A 195 6.66 0.95 22.49
N ILE A 196 5.48 1.32 23.02
CA ILE A 196 5.30 2.52 23.85
C ILE A 196 6.20 2.46 25.09
N ASN A 197 6.33 1.29 25.69
CA ASN A 197 7.17 1.10 26.89
C ASN A 197 8.66 0.91 26.56
N LEU A 198 9.00 0.62 25.30
CA LEU A 198 10.35 0.24 24.90
C LEU A 198 11.13 1.35 24.17
N THR A 199 10.49 2.36 23.56
CA THR A 199 11.21 3.38 22.79
C THR A 199 10.62 4.78 22.92
N GLY A 200 11.49 5.80 22.92
CA GLY A 200 11.09 7.21 22.86
C GLY A 200 10.47 7.61 21.52
N ALA A 201 10.77 6.87 20.44
CA ALA A 201 10.20 7.08 19.10
C ALA A 201 8.88 6.29 18.89
N TRP A 202 8.16 5.98 19.96
CA TRP A 202 6.90 5.22 19.92
C TRP A 202 5.86 5.76 18.93
N PRO A 203 5.70 7.07 18.65
CA PRO A 203 4.69 7.53 17.70
C PRO A 203 4.95 6.97 16.29
N ILE A 204 6.23 6.86 15.89
CA ILE A 204 6.62 6.29 14.60
C ILE A 204 6.39 4.79 14.59
N CYS A 205 6.71 4.09 15.68
CA CYS A 205 6.42 2.66 15.79
C CYS A 205 4.91 2.36 15.73
N LEU A 206 4.06 3.19 16.33
CA LEU A 206 2.61 3.03 16.23
C LEU A 206 2.09 3.28 14.83
N LEU A 207 2.63 4.28 14.11
CA LEU A 207 2.31 4.51 12.71
C LEU A 207 2.69 3.28 11.85
N LEU A 208 3.91 2.77 12.03
CA LEU A 208 4.40 1.56 11.37
C LEU A 208 3.49 0.36 11.69
N LEU A 209 3.11 0.15 12.95
CA LEU A 209 2.19 -0.93 13.34
C LEU A 209 0.79 -0.76 12.73
N ALA A 210 0.25 0.45 12.68
CA ALA A 210 -1.04 0.72 12.05
C ALA A 210 -1.02 0.37 10.55
N SER A 211 0.06 0.73 9.85
CA SER A 211 0.23 0.37 8.44
C SER A 211 0.42 -1.14 8.25
N SER A 212 1.22 -1.79 9.10
CA SER A 212 1.34 -3.26 9.11
C SER A 212 -0.02 -3.93 9.32
N PHE A 213 -0.87 -3.42 10.19
CA PHE A 213 -2.20 -3.97 10.42
C PHE A 213 -3.06 -3.93 9.14
N VAL A 214 -3.03 -2.81 8.42
CA VAL A 214 -3.74 -2.68 7.13
C VAL A 214 -3.17 -3.65 6.11
N PHE A 215 -1.85 -3.69 5.95
CA PHE A 215 -1.20 -4.60 5.00
C PHE A 215 -1.47 -6.08 5.32
N CYS A 216 -1.44 -6.49 6.59
CA CYS A 216 -1.79 -7.84 7.01
C CYS A 216 -3.24 -8.19 6.66
N SER A 217 -4.16 -7.25 6.88
CA SER A 217 -5.58 -7.44 6.61
C SER A 217 -5.85 -7.57 5.11
N ASP A 218 -5.22 -6.73 4.27
CA ASP A 218 -5.29 -6.84 2.82
C ASP A 218 -4.61 -8.12 2.32
N ALA A 219 -3.43 -8.47 2.82
CA ALA A 219 -2.71 -9.69 2.44
C ALA A 219 -3.56 -10.94 2.70
N TYR A 220 -4.18 -11.02 3.87
CA TYR A 220 -5.07 -12.13 4.21
C TYR A 220 -6.29 -12.16 3.28
N SER A 221 -6.92 -11.01 3.06
CA SER A 221 -8.08 -10.92 2.17
C SER A 221 -7.76 -11.39 0.75
N CYS A 222 -6.61 -10.98 0.22
CA CYS A 222 -6.15 -11.41 -1.09
C CYS A 222 -5.85 -12.92 -1.08
N LEU A 223 -5.12 -13.44 -0.09
CA LEU A 223 -4.72 -14.86 -0.06
C LEU A 223 -5.90 -15.81 -0.02
N PHE A 224 -6.94 -15.43 0.72
CA PHE A 224 -8.11 -16.25 0.96
C PHE A 224 -9.32 -15.79 0.14
N THR A 225 -9.15 -14.92 -0.85
CA THR A 225 -10.26 -14.58 -1.75
C THR A 225 -10.56 -15.75 -2.69
N GLU A 226 -11.84 -16.03 -2.88
CA GLU A 226 -12.31 -17.06 -3.80
C GLU A 226 -12.43 -16.50 -5.22
N THR A 227 -12.77 -15.21 -5.33
CA THR A 227 -12.93 -14.48 -6.60
C THR A 227 -12.32 -13.09 -6.54
N TYR A 228 -11.97 -12.55 -7.70
CA TYR A 228 -11.57 -11.16 -7.87
C TYR A 228 -12.00 -10.64 -9.24
N ILE A 229 -11.99 -9.32 -9.42
CA ILE A 229 -12.50 -8.65 -10.61
C ILE A 229 -11.34 -7.91 -11.29
N PHE A 230 -11.20 -8.09 -12.60
CA PHE A 230 -10.35 -7.25 -13.43
C PHE A 230 -11.13 -6.07 -13.98
N TYR A 231 -10.54 -4.89 -13.83
CA TYR A 231 -11.03 -3.64 -14.39
C TYR A 231 -10.02 -3.08 -15.39
N ASP A 232 -10.54 -2.39 -16.40
CA ASP A 232 -9.76 -1.62 -17.37
C ASP A 232 -9.61 -0.17 -16.88
N HIS A 233 -8.38 0.36 -16.92
CA HIS A 233 -8.14 1.78 -16.75
C HIS A 233 -8.45 2.51 -18.04
N ARG A 234 -9.68 3.02 -18.20
CA ARG A 234 -9.94 3.94 -19.32
C ARG A 234 -9.16 5.25 -19.10
N PRO A 235 -8.27 5.67 -20.03
CA PRO A 235 -7.83 7.06 -20.04
C PRO A 235 -9.06 7.93 -20.37
N LEU A 236 -9.28 8.99 -19.60
CA LEU A 236 -10.26 10.02 -19.92
C LEU A 236 -9.87 10.66 -21.27
N MET A 237 -10.39 10.13 -22.38
CA MET A 237 -10.49 10.93 -23.60
C MET A 237 -11.45 12.07 -23.31
N ILE A 238 -10.98 13.29 -23.55
CA ILE A 238 -11.65 14.56 -23.24
C ILE A 238 -13.04 14.68 -23.93
N ASP A 239 -13.34 13.81 -24.88
CA ASP A 239 -14.58 13.85 -25.67
C ASP A 239 -15.76 13.02 -25.09
N ASP A 240 -15.55 12.19 -24.07
CA ASP A 240 -16.59 11.29 -23.51
C ASP A 240 -17.07 11.68 -22.09
N VAL A 241 -17.14 12.98 -21.81
CA VAL A 241 -17.50 13.52 -20.48
C VAL A 241 -18.98 13.25 -20.12
N GLU A 242 -19.84 12.91 -21.08
CA GLU A 242 -21.26 12.66 -20.80
C GLU A 242 -21.61 11.21 -20.42
N ASN A 243 -20.69 10.24 -20.51
CA ASN A 243 -21.02 8.81 -20.29
C ASN A 243 -20.07 8.01 -19.37
N ASN A 244 -19.00 8.59 -18.84
CA ASN A 244 -17.97 7.85 -18.10
C ASN A 244 -17.99 8.14 -16.59
N SER A 245 -18.67 7.30 -15.80
CA SER A 245 -18.44 7.22 -14.34
C SER A 245 -18.03 5.83 -13.85
N ASP A 246 -18.18 4.78 -14.66
CA ASP A 246 -18.08 3.41 -14.17
C ASP A 246 -16.95 2.67 -14.92
N ASN A 247 -15.91 2.27 -14.19
CA ASN A 247 -14.83 1.43 -14.73
C ASN A 247 -15.46 0.12 -15.28
N GLU A 248 -15.13 -0.23 -16.52
CA GLU A 248 -15.73 -1.41 -17.15
C GLU A 248 -15.13 -2.70 -16.57
N ILE A 249 -16.00 -3.60 -16.12
CA ILE A 249 -15.61 -4.93 -15.65
C ILE A 249 -15.16 -5.75 -16.86
N VAL A 250 -13.87 -6.08 -16.92
CA VAL A 250 -13.30 -6.86 -18.03
C VAL A 250 -13.66 -8.33 -17.88
N CYS A 251 -13.44 -8.89 -16.69
CA CYS A 251 -13.85 -10.25 -16.37
C CYS A 251 -13.90 -10.49 -14.86
N TYR A 252 -14.75 -11.45 -14.46
CA TYR A 252 -14.70 -12.05 -13.14
C TYR A 252 -13.73 -13.21 -13.16
N VAL A 253 -12.87 -13.28 -12.16
CA VAL A 253 -11.84 -14.32 -12.02
C VAL A 253 -12.11 -15.15 -10.79
N VAL A 254 -12.02 -16.47 -10.96
CA VAL A 254 -12.15 -17.47 -9.91
C VAL A 254 -10.79 -18.07 -9.65
N VAL A 255 -10.40 -18.13 -8.38
CA VAL A 255 -9.13 -18.71 -7.95
C VAL A 255 -9.28 -20.23 -7.87
N ARG A 256 -8.60 -20.98 -8.75
CA ARG A 256 -8.81 -22.43 -8.89
C ARG A 256 -8.60 -23.19 -7.57
N ARG A 257 -7.58 -22.84 -6.79
CA ARG A 257 -7.28 -23.45 -5.48
C ARG A 257 -8.37 -23.25 -4.42
N MET A 258 -9.23 -22.24 -4.60
CA MET A 258 -10.34 -21.93 -3.68
C MET A 258 -11.67 -22.48 -4.21
N TYR A 259 -11.83 -22.57 -5.53
CA TYR A 259 -12.99 -23.18 -6.19
C TYR A 259 -13.28 -24.59 -5.67
N GLU A 260 -12.26 -25.44 -5.52
CA GLU A 260 -12.40 -26.80 -5.01
C GLU A 260 -12.89 -26.88 -3.54
N LYS A 261 -12.78 -25.78 -2.79
CA LYS A 261 -13.16 -25.68 -1.38
C LYS A 261 -14.44 -24.87 -1.17
N MET A 262 -15.02 -24.38 -2.26
CA MET A 262 -16.16 -23.48 -2.22
C MET A 262 -17.40 -24.26 -1.79
N LYS A 263 -18.11 -23.75 -0.76
CA LYS A 263 -19.30 -24.42 -0.24
C LYS A 263 -20.52 -24.25 -1.14
N ASN A 264 -20.61 -23.12 -1.84
CA ASN A 264 -21.75 -22.74 -2.67
C ASN A 264 -21.25 -22.28 -4.06
N PRO A 265 -21.01 -23.20 -5.01
CA PRO A 265 -20.59 -22.83 -6.36
C PRO A 265 -21.65 -22.04 -7.14
N GLU A 266 -22.90 -21.99 -6.66
CA GLU A 266 -23.99 -21.18 -7.24
C GLU A 266 -23.82 -19.67 -6.99
N ASP A 267 -22.99 -19.27 -6.02
CA ASP A 267 -22.70 -17.86 -5.72
C ASP A 267 -21.68 -17.24 -6.71
N LEU A 268 -21.18 -18.03 -7.67
CA LEU A 268 -20.24 -17.56 -8.68
C LEU A 268 -20.91 -16.71 -9.77
N PRO A 269 -20.18 -15.73 -10.34
CA PRO A 269 -20.63 -15.01 -11.52
C PRO A 269 -20.96 -15.99 -12.66
N LYS A 270 -22.03 -15.75 -13.40
CA LYS A 270 -22.46 -16.64 -14.51
C LYS A 270 -21.41 -16.81 -15.61
N ILE A 271 -20.50 -15.86 -15.74
CA ILE A 271 -19.39 -15.87 -16.69
C ILE A 271 -18.13 -15.49 -15.91
N PHE A 272 -17.20 -16.43 -15.80
CA PHE A 272 -15.92 -16.23 -15.14
C PHE A 272 -14.79 -16.95 -15.89
N LYS A 273 -13.55 -16.60 -15.56
CA LYS A 273 -12.33 -17.30 -15.99
C LYS A 273 -11.53 -17.74 -14.78
N PHE A 274 -10.69 -18.77 -14.94
CA PHE A 274 -9.75 -19.13 -13.88
C PHE A 274 -8.51 -18.25 -13.91
N ASP A 275 -7.90 -18.03 -12.75
CA ASP A 275 -6.73 -17.16 -12.57
C ASP A 275 -5.53 -17.55 -13.43
N ASP A 276 -5.38 -18.84 -13.75
CA ASP A 276 -4.36 -19.38 -14.65
C ASP A 276 -4.66 -19.20 -16.14
N GLU A 277 -5.90 -18.85 -16.52
CA GLU A 277 -6.35 -18.71 -17.91
C GLU A 277 -6.59 -17.25 -18.34
N VAL A 278 -6.64 -16.32 -17.37
CA VAL A 278 -6.98 -14.90 -17.63
C VAL A 278 -5.85 -14.17 -18.35
N GLU A 279 -4.61 -14.59 -18.14
CA GLU A 279 -3.45 -13.89 -18.68
C GLU A 279 -3.37 -13.99 -20.20
N ASP A 280 -3.51 -15.20 -20.76
CA ASP A 280 -3.57 -15.41 -22.21
C ASP A 280 -4.71 -14.60 -22.85
N TYR A 281 -5.82 -14.46 -22.13
CA TYR A 281 -6.94 -13.65 -22.62
C TYR A 281 -6.66 -12.15 -22.64
N LEU A 282 -6.02 -11.60 -21.60
CA LEU A 282 -5.72 -10.17 -21.52
C LEU A 282 -4.58 -9.79 -22.49
N TYR A 283 -3.58 -10.65 -22.68
CA TYR A 283 -2.54 -10.44 -23.69
C TYR A 283 -3.06 -10.47 -25.12
N LEU A 284 -4.08 -11.27 -25.42
CA LEU A 284 -4.70 -11.30 -26.75
C LEU A 284 -5.58 -10.07 -27.03
N LYS A 285 -5.92 -9.29 -25.99
CA LYS A 285 -6.78 -8.10 -26.09
C LYS A 285 -5.97 -6.78 -26.07
N ALA A 286 -4.74 -6.80 -25.53
CA ALA A 286 -3.81 -5.67 -25.42
C ALA A 286 -2.88 -5.52 -26.63
#